data_AF-A0AA39QDV0-F1
#
_entry.id   AF-A0AA39QDV0-F1
#
_cell.length_a   1.000
_cell.length_b   1.000
_cell.length_c   1.000
_cell.angle_alpha   90.00
_cell.angle_beta   90.00
_cell.angle_gamma   90.00
#
_symmetry.space_group_name_H-M   'P 1'
#
loop_
_entity.id
_entity.type
_entity.pdbx_description
1 polymer ?
#
loop_
_entity_poly.entity_id
_entity_poly.type
_entity_poly.pdbx_seq_one_letter_code
_entity_poly.pdbx_strand_id
1 'polypeptide(L)'
;MQLKSYLQLNKDRPVAAYVTDAIINRNVKDERVRKDAIVNTFLQTWSAQLQKNPHLPMHIKSMLITVKELHVHLDMLAPSIKIHNQIPVWFHMGMVPKSTHYYAGRMMACLMTKHAVKTMGQAAGVAARLCKHTHKPRRDCKCTDCCKDRCRWACNSPHKCAMAANTLLDKLEPK
;
A
#
# COMPACT_ATOMS: atom_id res chain seq x y z
N MET A 1 1.02 -10.75 -22.89
CA MET A 1 -0.15 -10.67 -21.98
C MET A 1 -0.99 -9.47 -22.39
N GLN A 2 -2.31 -9.63 -22.49
CA GLN A 2 -3.21 -8.53 -22.83
C GLN A 2 -3.53 -7.68 -21.59
N LEU A 3 -3.69 -6.36 -21.76
CA LEU A 3 -4.01 -5.44 -20.67
C LEU A 3 -5.31 -5.83 -19.94
N LYS A 4 -6.35 -6.23 -20.67
CA LYS A 4 -7.63 -6.66 -20.10
C LYS A 4 -7.47 -7.79 -19.08
N SER A 5 -6.70 -8.83 -19.44
CA SER A 5 -6.42 -9.97 -18.56
C SER A 5 -5.55 -9.56 -17.36
N TYR A 6 -4.60 -8.65 -17.57
CA TYR A 6 -3.75 -8.15 -16.49
C TYR A 6 -4.54 -7.36 -15.43
N LEU A 7 -5.54 -6.59 -15.86
CA LEU A 7 -6.41 -5.79 -15.00
C LEU A 7 -7.49 -6.60 -14.27
N GLN A 8 -7.53 -7.92 -14.46
CA GLN A 8 -8.37 -8.78 -13.62
C GLN A 8 -7.73 -8.92 -12.24
N LEU A 9 -8.31 -8.24 -11.23
CA LEU A 9 -7.83 -8.22 -9.84
C LEU A 9 -8.66 -9.12 -8.91
N ASN A 10 -9.27 -10.17 -9.47
CA ASN A 10 -10.13 -11.11 -8.77
C ASN A 10 -9.49 -12.51 -8.70
N LYS A 11 -10.29 -13.51 -8.31
CA LYS A 11 -9.86 -14.92 -8.23
C LYS A 11 -9.39 -15.51 -9.57
N ASP A 12 -9.80 -14.92 -10.69
CA ASP A 12 -9.47 -15.38 -12.04
C ASP A 12 -8.20 -14.70 -12.57
N ARG A 13 -7.48 -13.97 -11.70
CA ARG A 13 -6.25 -13.26 -12.06
C ARG A 13 -5.20 -14.23 -12.59
N PRO A 14 -4.71 -14.05 -13.84
CA PRO A 14 -3.72 -14.96 -14.41
C PRO A 14 -2.40 -14.95 -13.64
N VAL A 15 -1.74 -16.11 -13.53
CA VAL A 15 -0.40 -16.24 -12.90
C VAL A 15 0.61 -15.27 -13.53
N ALA A 16 0.56 -15.09 -14.85
CA ALA A 16 1.42 -14.15 -15.58
C ALA A 16 1.26 -12.68 -15.11
N ALA A 17 0.10 -12.30 -14.56
CA ALA A 17 -0.11 -10.95 -14.04
C ALA A 17 0.72 -10.71 -12.76
N TYR A 18 0.84 -11.71 -11.89
CA TYR A 18 1.70 -11.63 -10.69
C TYR A 18 3.19 -11.55 -11.04
N VAL A 19 3.61 -12.31 -12.05
CA VAL A 19 5.00 -12.21 -12.58
C VAL A 19 5.24 -10.81 -13.16
N THR A 20 4.26 -10.26 -13.88
CA THR A 20 4.33 -8.91 -14.44
C THR A 20 4.38 -7.84 -13.35
N ASP A 21 3.56 -7.95 -12.30
CA ASP A 21 3.65 -7.09 -11.11
C ASP A 21 5.08 -7.11 -10.56
N ALA A 22 5.68 -8.29 -10.36
CA ALA A 22 7.03 -8.42 -9.82
C ALA A 22 8.10 -7.76 -10.72
N ILE A 23 7.96 -7.85 -12.04
CA ILE A 23 8.87 -7.18 -12.99
C ILE A 23 8.69 -5.66 -12.90
N ILE A 24 7.45 -5.15 -12.91
CA ILE A 24 7.16 -3.71 -12.82
C ILE A 24 7.66 -3.14 -11.49
N ASN A 25 7.40 -3.83 -10.38
CA ASN A 25 7.74 -3.42 -9.02
C ASN A 25 9.25 -3.33 -8.77
N ARG A 26 10.08 -4.04 -9.57
CA ARG A 26 11.55 -3.91 -9.54
C ARG A 26 12.07 -2.68 -10.27
N ASN A 27 11.21 -2.07 -11.10
CA ASN A 27 11.56 -1.00 -12.03
C ASN A 27 10.88 0.32 -11.65
N VAL A 28 10.62 0.57 -10.37
CA VAL A 28 10.03 1.85 -9.91
C VAL A 28 10.97 3.01 -10.20
N LYS A 29 10.40 4.13 -10.70
CA LYS A 29 11.14 5.32 -11.12
C LYS A 29 11.71 6.13 -9.95
N ASP A 30 10.93 6.30 -8.89
CA ASP A 30 11.36 7.08 -7.72
C ASP A 30 11.99 6.15 -6.68
N GLU A 31 13.30 6.26 -6.50
CA GLU A 31 14.08 5.45 -5.54
C GLU A 31 13.64 5.66 -4.08
N ARG A 32 12.94 6.75 -3.78
CA ARG A 32 12.40 7.02 -2.43
C ARG A 32 11.17 6.15 -2.13
N VAL A 33 10.58 5.53 -3.14
CA VAL A 33 9.47 4.59 -2.96
C VAL A 33 10.02 3.31 -2.32
N ARG A 34 9.55 3.01 -1.11
CA ARG A 34 9.96 1.80 -0.39
C ARG A 34 9.44 0.54 -1.07
N LYS A 35 10.32 -0.46 -1.24
CA LYS A 35 9.97 -1.77 -1.79
C LYS A 35 8.82 -2.47 -1.05
N ASP A 36 8.77 -2.33 0.27
CA ASP A 36 7.71 -2.94 1.10
C ASP A 36 6.33 -2.30 0.91
N ALA A 37 6.29 -1.09 0.34
CA ALA A 37 5.05 -0.33 0.12
C ALA A 37 4.46 -0.57 -1.27
N ILE A 38 5.21 -1.21 -2.16
CA ILE A 38 4.83 -1.45 -3.54
C ILE A 38 3.96 -2.71 -3.62
N VAL A 39 2.79 -2.57 -4.23
CA VAL A 39 1.84 -3.66 -4.46
C VAL A 39 1.55 -3.79 -5.95
N ASN A 40 0.93 -2.77 -6.56
CA ASN A 40 0.50 -2.79 -7.94
C ASN A 40 0.41 -1.36 -8.50
N THR A 41 0.97 -1.14 -9.69
CA THR A 41 1.10 0.20 -10.31
C THR A 41 -0.23 0.83 -10.73
N PHE A 42 -1.34 0.08 -10.76
CA PHE A 42 -2.67 0.56 -11.16
C PHE A 42 -3.55 0.89 -9.95
N LEU A 43 -3.19 0.40 -8.77
CA LEU A 43 -3.87 0.66 -7.52
C LEU A 43 -3.17 1.75 -6.70
N GLN A 44 -2.05 2.27 -7.19
CA GLN A 44 -1.15 3.17 -6.48
C GLN A 44 -0.61 4.25 -7.43
N THR A 45 -0.14 5.37 -6.87
CA THR A 45 0.27 6.57 -7.61
C THR A 45 1.75 6.63 -7.98
N TRP A 46 2.55 5.64 -7.58
CA TRP A 46 3.94 5.53 -8.05
C TRP A 46 3.99 5.03 -9.50
N SER A 47 5.10 5.28 -10.21
CA SER A 47 5.26 4.85 -11.61
C SER A 47 6.56 4.10 -11.84
N ALA A 48 6.56 3.22 -12.84
CA ALA A 48 7.76 2.52 -13.29
C ALA A 48 8.61 3.38 -14.26
N GLN A 49 9.91 3.11 -14.29
CA GLN A 49 10.85 3.71 -15.22
C GLN A 49 10.68 3.09 -16.61
N LEU A 50 9.98 3.81 -17.50
CA LEU A 50 9.69 3.36 -18.86
C LEU A 50 10.84 3.65 -19.83
N GLN A 51 11.47 4.83 -19.70
CA GLN A 51 12.51 5.30 -20.60
C GLN A 51 13.88 4.71 -20.25
N LYS A 52 14.66 4.32 -21.27
CA LYS A 52 16.04 3.81 -21.14
C LYS A 52 16.20 2.65 -20.12
N ASN A 53 15.16 1.82 -19.96
CA ASN A 53 15.17 0.72 -19.01
C ASN A 53 15.32 -0.64 -19.73
N PRO A 54 16.52 -1.25 -19.79
CA PRO A 54 16.69 -2.55 -20.44
C PRO A 54 16.05 -3.71 -19.66
N HIS A 55 15.79 -3.55 -18.37
CA HIS A 55 15.22 -4.59 -17.49
C HIS A 55 13.69 -4.68 -17.54
N LEU A 56 13.04 -3.78 -18.26
CA LEU A 56 11.59 -3.80 -18.47
C LEU A 56 11.30 -4.30 -19.91
N PRO A 57 10.74 -5.52 -20.07
CA PRO A 57 10.41 -6.09 -21.37
C PRO A 57 9.53 -5.17 -22.22
N MET A 58 9.75 -5.16 -23.54
CA MET A 58 9.04 -4.26 -24.47
C MET A 58 7.53 -4.40 -24.39
N HIS A 59 6.99 -5.61 -24.28
CA HIS A 59 5.55 -5.82 -24.17
C HIS A 59 4.94 -5.21 -22.88
N ILE A 60 5.68 -5.20 -21.76
CA ILE A 60 5.25 -4.54 -20.51
C ILE A 60 5.33 -3.03 -20.66
N LYS A 61 6.38 -2.50 -21.30
CA LYS A 61 6.48 -1.07 -21.60
C LYS A 61 5.31 -0.59 -22.45
N SER A 62 5.02 -1.28 -23.55
CA SER A 62 3.89 -0.96 -24.43
C SER A 62 2.58 -0.97 -23.64
N MET A 63 2.35 -1.98 -22.80
CA MET A 63 1.17 -2.05 -21.93
C MET A 63 1.04 -0.83 -21.01
N LEU A 64 2.12 -0.43 -20.33
CA LEU A 64 2.11 0.73 -19.43
C LEU A 64 1.97 2.07 -20.16
N ILE A 65 2.52 2.20 -21.37
CA ILE A 65 2.35 3.38 -22.23
C ILE A 65 0.89 3.49 -22.67
N THR A 66 0.30 2.41 -23.18
CA THR A 66 -1.11 2.39 -23.60
C THR A 66 -2.05 2.79 -22.47
N VAL A 67 -1.80 2.32 -21.25
CA VAL A 67 -2.57 2.70 -20.06
C VAL A 67 -2.51 4.20 -19.80
N LYS A 68 -1.32 4.80 -19.92
CA LYS A 68 -1.12 6.23 -19.73
C LYS A 68 -1.82 7.05 -20.82
N GLU A 69 -1.68 6.66 -22.08
CA GLU A 69 -2.30 7.34 -23.22
C GLU A 69 -3.83 7.26 -23.19
N LEU A 70 -4.37 6.11 -22.80
CA LEU A 70 -5.81 5.89 -22.64
C LEU A 70 -6.36 6.35 -21.29
N HIS A 71 -5.52 6.95 -20.43
CA HIS A 71 -5.90 7.43 -19.09
C HIS A 71 -6.59 6.36 -18.23
N VAL A 72 -6.19 5.09 -18.38
CA VAL A 72 -6.76 3.98 -17.62
C VAL A 72 -6.31 4.10 -16.17
N HIS A 73 -7.26 4.29 -15.27
CA HIS A 73 -7.03 4.36 -13.83
C HIS A 73 -8.12 3.58 -13.09
N LEU A 74 -7.85 3.21 -11.84
CA LEU A 74 -8.87 2.65 -10.98
C LEU A 74 -9.82 3.77 -10.55
N ASP A 75 -11.08 3.65 -10.94
CA ASP A 75 -12.17 4.47 -10.43
C ASP A 75 -12.94 3.67 -9.36
N MET A 76 -13.11 4.28 -8.18
CA MET A 76 -13.78 3.68 -7.03
C MET A 76 -15.11 4.39 -6.77
N LEU A 77 -16.05 4.25 -7.71
CA LEU A 77 -17.42 4.72 -7.57
C LEU A 77 -18.14 3.87 -6.51
N ALA A 78 -18.21 4.35 -5.28
CA ALA A 78 -18.88 3.71 -4.14
C ALA A 78 -18.46 2.25 -3.88
N PRO A 79 -17.18 1.98 -3.53
CA PRO A 79 -16.73 0.63 -3.24
C PRO A 79 -17.42 0.10 -1.98
N SER A 80 -17.79 -1.18 -1.97
CA SER A 80 -18.16 -1.84 -0.72
C SER A 80 -17.01 -1.77 0.29
N ILE A 81 -17.32 -1.78 1.59
CA ILE A 81 -16.32 -1.80 2.68
C ILE A 81 -15.30 -2.93 2.48
N LYS A 82 -15.75 -4.08 1.97
CA LYS A 82 -14.88 -5.23 1.66
C LYS A 82 -13.86 -4.90 0.57
N ILE A 83 -14.26 -4.21 -0.49
CA ILE A 83 -13.35 -3.80 -1.57
C ILE A 83 -12.42 -2.69 -1.06
N HIS A 84 -12.97 -1.68 -0.39
CA HIS A 84 -12.22 -0.59 0.20
C HIS A 84 -11.07 -1.10 1.10
N ASN A 85 -11.34 -2.09 1.95
CA ASN A 85 -10.34 -2.68 2.85
C ASN A 85 -9.22 -3.46 2.14
N GLN A 86 -9.36 -3.80 0.86
CA GLN A 86 -8.36 -4.50 0.07
C GLN A 86 -7.46 -3.55 -0.73
N ILE A 87 -7.81 -2.26 -0.83
CA ILE A 87 -7.02 -1.29 -1.58
C ILE A 87 -5.68 -1.04 -0.87
N PRO A 88 -4.56 -0.95 -1.61
CA PRO A 88 -3.27 -0.60 -1.03
C PRO A 88 -3.31 0.76 -0.33
N VAL A 89 -2.91 0.80 0.94
CA VAL A 89 -2.95 2.04 1.75
C VAL A 89 -1.79 2.99 1.41
N TRP A 90 -0.68 2.44 0.92
CA TRP A 90 0.50 3.22 0.55
C TRP A 90 0.36 3.76 -0.86
N PHE A 91 0.81 5.00 -1.10
CA PHE A 91 0.68 5.64 -2.41
C PHE A 91 -0.76 5.56 -2.96
N HIS A 92 -1.74 5.59 -2.06
CA HIS A 92 -3.16 5.50 -2.39
C HIS A 92 -3.58 6.68 -3.26
N MET A 93 -4.53 6.46 -4.18
CA MET A 93 -4.97 7.47 -5.15
C MET A 93 -5.68 8.66 -4.50
N GLY A 94 -6.40 8.43 -3.40
CA GLY A 94 -7.02 9.48 -2.58
C GLY A 94 -6.06 10.32 -1.74
N MET A 95 -4.74 10.04 -1.75
CA MET A 95 -3.78 10.90 -1.04
C MET A 95 -3.57 12.20 -1.80
N VAL A 96 -3.71 13.33 -1.10
CA VAL A 96 -3.22 14.61 -1.61
C VAL A 96 -1.70 14.54 -1.77
N PRO A 97 -1.16 14.73 -3.00
CA PRO A 97 0.24 14.51 -3.30
C PRO A 97 1.10 15.62 -2.68
N LYS A 98 1.51 15.45 -1.41
CA LYS A 98 2.39 16.43 -0.75
C LYS A 98 3.85 16.05 -0.76
N SER A 99 4.22 14.76 -0.81
CA SER A 99 5.58 14.25 -1.09
C SER A 99 5.70 12.75 -0.74
N THR A 100 6.55 12.00 -1.44
CA THR A 100 6.99 10.64 -1.04
C THR A 100 7.68 10.62 0.34
N HIS A 101 8.19 11.76 0.81
CA HIS A 101 8.78 11.90 2.15
C HIS A 101 7.82 11.58 3.29
N TYR A 102 6.50 11.68 3.06
CA TYR A 102 5.51 11.32 4.08
C TYR A 102 5.68 9.89 4.61
N TYR A 103 6.13 8.97 3.74
CA TYR A 103 6.29 7.56 4.07
C TYR A 103 7.66 7.20 4.68
N ALA A 104 8.59 8.17 4.81
CA ALA A 104 9.95 7.92 5.30
C ALA A 104 10.05 7.76 6.82
N GLY A 105 9.01 8.19 7.57
CA GLY A 105 9.03 8.17 9.03
C GLY A 105 9.19 6.78 9.64
N ARG A 106 9.88 6.68 10.78
CA ARG A 106 10.13 5.41 11.49
C ARG A 106 8.86 4.58 11.75
N MET A 107 7.73 5.23 12.04
CA MET A 107 6.48 4.52 12.29
C MET A 107 5.88 3.97 10.99
N MET A 108 5.97 4.69 9.88
CA MET A 108 5.56 4.19 8.55
C MET A 108 6.41 2.99 8.13
N ALA A 109 7.73 3.09 8.32
CA ALA A 109 8.66 1.98 8.11
C ALA A 109 8.30 0.74 8.95
N CYS A 110 7.92 0.95 10.21
CA CYS A 110 7.50 -0.12 11.11
C CYS A 110 6.18 -0.76 10.65
N LEU A 111 5.19 0.05 10.25
CA LEU A 111 3.92 -0.44 9.72
C LEU A 111 4.13 -1.32 8.49
N MET A 112 5.01 -0.91 7.57
CA MET A 112 5.32 -1.69 6.35
C MET A 112 6.06 -3.00 6.65
N THR A 113 7.08 -2.96 7.51
CA THR A 113 8.02 -4.10 7.68
C THR A 113 7.66 -5.04 8.81
N LYS A 114 7.24 -4.50 9.95
CA LYS A 114 6.95 -5.28 11.17
C LYS A 114 5.49 -5.68 11.25
N HIS A 115 4.59 -4.74 10.98
CA HIS A 115 3.15 -5.02 10.97
C HIS A 115 2.64 -5.54 9.63
N ALA A 116 3.51 -5.56 8.60
CA ALA A 116 3.19 -6.02 7.25
C ALA A 116 1.92 -5.37 6.65
N VAL A 117 1.67 -4.11 7.01
CA VAL A 117 0.52 -3.35 6.51
C VAL A 117 0.74 -3.08 5.03
N LYS A 118 -0.23 -3.49 4.22
CA LYS A 118 -0.29 -3.24 2.77
C LYS A 118 -1.63 -2.60 2.38
N THR A 119 -2.73 -2.99 3.03
CA THR A 119 -4.08 -2.55 2.67
C THR A 119 -4.72 -1.61 3.70
N MET A 120 -5.77 -0.89 3.30
CA MET A 120 -6.53 -0.02 4.20
C MET A 120 -7.11 -0.78 5.39
N GLY A 121 -7.65 -1.99 5.16
CA GLY A 121 -8.21 -2.82 6.22
C GLY A 121 -7.17 -3.25 7.25
N GLN A 122 -5.92 -3.51 6.82
CA GLN A 122 -4.81 -3.82 7.72
C GLN A 122 -4.41 -2.59 8.55
N ALA A 123 -4.31 -1.41 7.92
CA ALA A 123 -4.07 -0.17 8.65
C ALA A 123 -5.17 0.12 9.68
N ALA A 124 -6.44 -0.06 9.29
CA ALA A 124 -7.60 0.10 10.17
C ALA A 124 -7.56 -0.89 11.34
N GLY A 125 -7.18 -2.15 11.09
CA GLY A 125 -6.98 -3.14 12.15
C GLY A 125 -5.91 -2.73 13.16
N VAL A 126 -4.81 -2.10 12.72
CA VAL A 126 -3.78 -1.57 13.63
C VAL A 126 -4.33 -0.37 14.42
N ALA A 127 -5.04 0.56 13.77
CA ALA A 127 -5.61 1.76 14.38
C ALA A 127 -6.77 1.46 15.36
N ALA A 128 -7.57 0.42 15.12
CA ALA A 128 -8.76 0.08 15.91
C ALA A 128 -8.50 -0.08 17.41
N ARG A 129 -7.26 -0.43 17.81
CA ARG A 129 -6.90 -0.52 19.23
C ARG A 129 -7.00 0.81 19.97
N LEU A 130 -6.91 1.95 19.27
CA LEU A 130 -6.99 3.28 19.87
C LEU A 130 -8.37 3.51 20.53
N CYS A 131 -9.42 2.85 20.03
CA CYS A 131 -10.77 2.94 20.57
C CYS A 131 -11.08 1.88 21.65
N LYS A 132 -10.14 0.97 21.95
CA LYS A 132 -10.35 -0.08 22.97
C LYS A 132 -10.10 0.48 24.37
N HIS A 133 -11.05 0.27 25.29
CA HIS A 133 -10.91 0.68 26.71
C HIS A 133 -9.68 0.06 27.40
N THR A 134 -9.27 -1.14 26.98
CA THR A 134 -8.07 -1.82 27.49
C THR A 134 -6.75 -1.17 27.04
N HIS A 135 -6.78 -0.36 25.99
CA HIS A 135 -5.59 0.27 25.44
C HIS A 135 -5.23 1.53 26.24
N LYS A 136 -3.93 1.78 26.43
CA LYS A 136 -3.39 2.96 27.09
C LYS A 136 -2.35 3.62 26.18
N PRO A 137 -2.28 4.96 26.13
CA PRO A 137 -1.38 5.70 25.23
C PRO A 137 0.08 5.69 25.71
N ARG A 138 0.67 4.50 25.85
CA ARG A 138 2.05 4.28 26.31
C ARG A 138 2.73 3.14 25.55
N ARG A 139 4.07 3.16 25.50
CA ARG A 139 4.88 2.18 24.74
C ARG A 139 4.71 0.73 25.21
N ASP A 140 4.47 0.54 26.49
CA ASP A 140 4.41 -0.73 27.22
C ASP A 140 2.97 -1.14 27.58
N CYS A 141 1.97 -0.59 26.90
CA CYS A 141 0.55 -0.95 27.05
C CYS A 141 0.37 -2.47 27.07
N LYS A 142 -0.30 -3.00 28.10
CA LYS A 142 -0.45 -4.44 28.35
C LYS A 142 -1.64 -5.08 27.63
N CYS A 143 -2.35 -4.33 26.80
CA CYS A 143 -3.43 -4.90 25.99
C CYS A 143 -2.89 -5.97 25.04
N THR A 144 -3.74 -6.92 24.67
CA THR A 144 -3.39 -8.09 23.85
C THR A 144 -2.69 -7.69 22.55
N ASP A 145 -3.18 -6.66 21.85
CA ASP A 145 -2.62 -6.25 20.57
C ASP A 145 -1.22 -5.64 20.72
N CYS A 146 -1.01 -4.77 21.71
CA CYS A 146 0.31 -4.18 21.96
C CYS A 146 1.33 -5.22 22.45
N CYS A 147 0.89 -6.21 23.23
CA CYS A 147 1.74 -7.33 23.63
C CYS A 147 2.13 -8.17 22.40
N LYS A 148 1.18 -8.53 21.54
CA LYS A 148 1.46 -9.27 20.29
C LYS A 148 2.44 -8.53 19.40
N ASP A 149 2.27 -7.24 19.19
CA ASP A 149 3.18 -6.47 18.33
C ASP A 149 4.62 -6.44 18.87
N ARG A 150 4.78 -6.32 20.19
CA ARG A 150 6.11 -6.37 20.84
C ARG A 150 6.74 -7.75 20.74
N CYS A 151 5.99 -8.79 21.12
CA CYS A 151 6.52 -10.15 21.21
C CYS A 151 6.72 -10.80 19.83
N ARG A 152 5.80 -10.60 18.90
CA ARG A 152 5.81 -11.27 17.59
C ARG A 152 6.57 -10.49 16.52
N TRP A 153 6.52 -9.16 16.57
CA TRP A 153 7.05 -8.30 15.51
C TRP A 153 8.17 -7.37 15.98
N ALA A 154 8.62 -7.52 17.22
CA ALA A 154 9.64 -6.68 17.84
C ALA A 154 9.33 -5.17 17.67
N CYS A 155 8.06 -4.78 17.72
CA CYS A 155 7.65 -3.38 17.59
C CYS A 155 7.95 -2.61 18.88
N ASN A 156 8.81 -1.59 18.81
CA ASN A 156 9.24 -0.84 20.00
C ASN A 156 8.16 0.08 20.59
N SER A 157 7.18 0.47 19.78
CA SER A 157 6.14 1.41 20.21
C SER A 157 4.82 1.18 19.46
N PRO A 158 4.06 0.13 19.84
CA PRO A 158 2.79 -0.22 19.19
C PRO A 158 1.77 0.93 19.16
N HIS A 159 1.71 1.72 20.24
CA HIS A 159 0.82 2.88 20.30
C HIS A 159 1.13 3.92 19.23
N LYS A 160 2.41 4.26 19.03
CA LYS A 160 2.82 5.21 17.99
C LYS A 160 2.57 4.67 16.58
N CYS A 161 2.68 3.36 16.38
CA CYS A 161 2.31 2.73 15.11
C CYS A 161 0.79 2.82 14.86
N ALA A 162 -0.03 2.59 15.88
CA ALA A 162 -1.48 2.75 15.79
C ALA A 162 -1.90 4.20 15.49
N MET A 163 -1.27 5.20 16.15
CA MET A 163 -1.50 6.60 15.81
C MET A 163 -1.09 6.92 14.38
N ALA A 164 0.08 6.44 13.93
CA ALA A 164 0.53 6.65 12.56
C ALA A 164 -0.41 6.01 11.53
N ALA A 165 -0.96 4.82 11.83
CA ALA A 165 -1.96 4.17 11.00
C ALA A 165 -3.28 4.97 10.96
N ASN A 166 -3.73 5.51 12.09
CA ASN A 166 -4.91 6.38 12.13
C ASN A 166 -4.70 7.64 11.28
N THR A 167 -3.61 8.37 11.52
CA THR A 167 -3.27 9.57 10.74
C THR A 167 -3.08 9.28 9.25
N LEU A 168 -2.65 8.07 8.89
CA LEU A 168 -2.59 7.64 7.50
C LEU A 168 -4.01 7.51 6.93
N LEU A 169 -4.92 6.84 7.64
CA LEU A 169 -6.32 6.67 7.21
C LEU A 169 -7.09 7.99 7.15
N ASP A 170 -6.92 8.87 8.14
CA ASP A 170 -7.57 10.19 8.21
C ASP A 170 -7.25 11.07 6.98
N LYS A 171 -6.15 10.77 6.28
CA LYS A 171 -5.74 11.46 5.04
C LYS A 171 -6.28 10.83 3.76
N LEU A 172 -6.83 9.62 3.85
CA LEU A 172 -7.34 8.82 2.73
C LEU A 172 -8.85 8.84 2.62
N GLU A 173 -9.54 9.03 3.75
CA GLU A 173 -10.99 9.11 3.78
C GLU A 173 -11.46 10.26 2.87
N PRO A 174 -12.35 9.98 1.90
CA PRO A 174 -12.95 11.03 1.12
C PRO A 174 -13.99 11.79 1.96
N LYS A 175 -14.14 13.09 1.67
CA LYS A 175 -15.48 13.68 1.61
C LYS A 175 -16.20 13.09 0.39
#